data_AF-M4B5V6-F1
#
_entry.id   AF-M4B5V6-F1
#
_cell.length_a   1.000
_cell.length_b   1.000
_cell.length_c   1.000
_cell.angle_alpha   90.00
_cell.angle_beta   90.00
_cell.angle_gamma   90.00
#
_symmetry.space_group_name_H-M   'P 1'
#
loop_
_entity.id
_entity.type
_entity.pdbx_description
1 polymer ?
#
loop_
_entity_poly.entity_id
_entity_poly.type
_entity_poly.pdbx_seq_one_letter_code
_entity_poly.pdbx_strand_id
1 'polypeptide(L)'
;MLPDSLLGGIQDLISREGSLLAVLPPHQTRPHYGVTVQVERFSVEDHSARMTGAARQRFRLKKRLQGDRNAGIFYGEVEILPQDRAPSMPFDHLCWQRQVDDIKKGPNIIRPRSLQRLRGRQFPAYYGRATYALYDARVLVHRIQHMLLTNMHGEWFRKPCGTDLSAEQESSDEQETKTLLVQYLSLPSDQQDPNLFAFWVARNLPLDTAQRLELLMMDSTVRLLRREIELLEQVQEDIFCFYCGAFLANTRDIFSMTARGAAGGTFVNPGGHVFQVLTLREVDRAHVVVDMSRRTEDTWFVGYAWSIAHCNACYQHLGWRFDRVDATRSPATFFGFRRTALTRSRDLRQVDPRSLHLDGYDTDDFDVSVASSDGSSTTAISEELSLL
;
A
#
# COMPACT_ATOMS: atom_id res chain seq x y z
N MET A 1 6.46 -23.57 -11.34
CA MET A 1 7.93 -23.70 -11.45
C MET A 1 8.38 -22.89 -12.67
N LEU A 2 9.27 -21.91 -12.49
CA LEU A 2 9.82 -21.15 -13.63
C LEU A 2 10.88 -22.02 -14.34
N PRO A 3 10.97 -22.00 -15.68
CA PRO A 3 12.00 -22.76 -16.38
C PRO A 3 13.40 -22.23 -16.02
N ASP A 4 14.38 -23.12 -15.87
CA ASP A 4 15.76 -22.76 -15.48
C ASP A 4 16.40 -21.73 -16.41
N SER A 5 16.01 -21.71 -17.69
CA SER A 5 16.43 -20.70 -18.66
C SER A 5 15.97 -19.28 -18.30
N LEU A 6 14.79 -19.15 -17.70
CA LEU A 6 14.23 -17.87 -17.26
C LEU A 6 14.86 -17.45 -15.93
N LEU A 7 15.15 -18.39 -15.03
CA LEU A 7 15.90 -18.11 -13.80
C LEU A 7 17.32 -17.63 -14.10
N GLY A 8 18.03 -18.31 -15.01
CA GLY A 8 19.35 -17.88 -15.47
C GLY A 8 19.31 -16.51 -16.18
N GLY A 9 18.27 -16.24 -16.97
CA GLY A 9 18.08 -14.95 -17.62
C GLY A 9 17.83 -13.80 -16.62
N ILE A 10 17.01 -14.04 -15.58
CA ILE A 10 16.80 -13.08 -14.49
C ILE A 10 18.10 -12.84 -13.72
N GLN A 11 18.88 -13.89 -13.46
CA GLN A 11 20.15 -13.77 -12.76
C GLN A 11 21.16 -12.93 -13.56
N ASP A 12 21.31 -13.17 -14.87
CA ASP A 12 22.18 -12.35 -15.74
C ASP A 12 21.72 -10.88 -15.78
N LEU A 13 20.41 -10.65 -15.86
CA LEU A 13 19.84 -9.30 -15.83
C LEU A 13 20.15 -8.59 -14.51
N ILE A 14 20.00 -9.25 -13.37
CA ILE A 14 20.26 -8.68 -12.05
C ILE A 14 21.77 -8.47 -11.82
N SER A 15 22.62 -9.35 -12.35
CA SER A 15 24.08 -9.22 -12.26
C SER A 15 24.64 -8.02 -13.03
N ARG A 16 23.88 -7.46 -13.99
CA ARG A 16 24.25 -6.20 -14.66
C ARG A 16 24.02 -5.02 -13.72
N GLU A 17 25.07 -4.25 -13.48
CA GLU A 17 25.00 -3.05 -12.64
C GLU A 17 23.91 -2.08 -13.13
N GLY A 18 23.01 -1.69 -12.22
CA GLY A 18 21.99 -0.68 -12.49
C GLY A 18 20.70 -1.19 -13.14
N SER A 19 20.53 -2.51 -13.32
CA SER A 19 19.27 -3.08 -13.81
C SER A 19 18.09 -2.77 -12.88
N LEU A 20 17.05 -2.17 -13.44
CA LEU A 20 15.78 -1.91 -12.76
C LEU A 20 14.67 -2.71 -13.41
N LEU A 21 13.84 -3.36 -12.58
CA LEU A 21 12.64 -4.03 -13.05
C LEU A 21 11.49 -3.04 -13.18
N ALA A 22 10.68 -3.19 -14.21
CA ALA A 22 9.51 -2.34 -14.42
C ALA A 22 8.25 -3.05 -13.93
N VAL A 23 7.58 -2.48 -12.93
CA VAL A 23 6.30 -3.00 -12.42
C VAL A 23 5.15 -2.15 -12.95
N LEU A 24 4.22 -2.82 -13.64
CA LEU A 24 3.02 -2.22 -14.22
C LEU A 24 1.77 -2.73 -13.46
N PRO A 25 1.00 -1.84 -12.82
CA PRO A 25 -0.33 -2.19 -12.33
C PRO A 25 -1.22 -2.74 -13.47
N PRO A 26 -2.03 -3.77 -13.21
CA PRO A 26 -2.95 -4.32 -14.21
C PRO A 26 -4.13 -3.36 -14.48
N HIS A 27 -4.91 -3.64 -15.52
CA HIS A 27 -6.17 -2.96 -15.87
C HIS A 27 -6.06 -1.44 -16.08
N GLN A 28 -4.96 -0.98 -16.68
CA GLN A 28 -4.84 0.41 -17.11
C GLN A 28 -5.30 0.58 -18.56
N THR A 29 -6.05 1.63 -18.84
CA THR A 29 -6.25 2.11 -20.21
C THR A 29 -5.03 2.93 -20.63
N ARG A 30 -4.57 2.80 -21.88
CA ARG A 30 -3.41 3.58 -22.38
C ARG A 30 -3.63 5.08 -22.15
N PRO A 31 -2.59 5.85 -21.73
CA PRO A 31 -1.20 5.44 -21.47
C PRO A 31 -0.99 4.67 -20.16
N HIS A 32 0.01 3.76 -20.13
CA HIS A 32 0.31 2.94 -18.94
C HIS A 32 1.39 3.59 -18.07
N TYR A 33 1.19 3.55 -16.77
CA TYR A 33 2.09 4.06 -15.73
C TYR A 33 2.60 2.91 -14.87
N GLY A 34 3.78 3.08 -14.28
CA GLY A 34 4.39 2.07 -13.43
C GLY A 34 5.48 2.63 -12.53
N VAL A 35 6.13 1.71 -11.81
CA VAL A 35 7.22 2.02 -10.89
C VAL A 35 8.40 1.11 -11.19
N THR A 36 9.61 1.68 -11.25
CA THR A 36 10.85 0.91 -11.33
C THR A 36 11.19 0.35 -9.96
N VAL A 37 11.65 -0.90 -9.93
CA VAL A 37 12.05 -1.62 -8.73
C VAL A 37 13.51 -1.99 -8.86
N GLN A 38 14.31 -1.51 -7.91
CA GLN A 38 15.68 -1.95 -7.76
C GLN A 38 15.69 -3.21 -6.92
N VAL A 39 16.30 -4.28 -7.44
CA VAL A 39 16.48 -5.53 -6.70
C VAL A 39 17.56 -5.31 -5.64
N GLU A 40 17.23 -5.64 -4.39
CA GLU A 40 18.13 -5.51 -3.24
C GLU A 40 18.65 -6.86 -2.76
N ARG A 41 17.81 -7.90 -2.82
CA ARG A 41 18.22 -9.27 -2.55
C ARG A 41 17.62 -10.20 -3.60
N PHE A 42 18.42 -11.15 -4.05
CA PHE A 42 18.02 -12.22 -4.94
C PHE A 42 18.70 -13.50 -4.48
N SER A 43 17.91 -14.54 -4.21
CA SER A 43 18.41 -15.87 -3.89
C SER A 43 17.66 -16.91 -4.69
N VAL A 44 18.35 -18.00 -5.03
CA VAL A 44 17.78 -19.14 -5.73
C VAL A 44 17.97 -20.36 -4.85
N GLU A 45 16.87 -21.01 -4.48
CA GLU A 45 16.82 -22.19 -3.62
C GLU A 45 15.85 -23.19 -4.27
N ASP A 46 16.30 -24.43 -4.49
CA ASP A 46 15.46 -25.55 -4.95
C ASP A 46 14.51 -25.22 -6.13
N HIS A 47 15.06 -24.61 -7.19
CA HIS A 47 14.33 -24.24 -8.42
C HIS A 47 13.26 -23.15 -8.20
N SER A 48 13.31 -22.49 -7.04
CA SER A 48 12.56 -21.28 -6.72
C SER A 48 13.52 -20.10 -6.60
N ALA A 49 13.08 -18.92 -7.03
CA ALA A 49 13.82 -17.68 -6.83
C ALA A 49 13.05 -16.75 -5.92
N ARG A 50 13.71 -16.24 -4.88
CA ARG A 50 13.18 -15.22 -3.99
C ARG A 50 13.86 -13.90 -4.30
N MET A 51 13.04 -12.87 -4.49
CA MET A 51 13.52 -11.54 -4.81
C MET A 51 12.85 -10.50 -3.92
N THR A 52 13.64 -9.60 -3.36
CA THR A 52 13.16 -8.40 -2.69
C THR A 52 13.74 -7.17 -3.36
N GLY A 53 12.94 -6.12 -3.49
CA GLY A 53 13.39 -4.89 -4.11
C GLY A 53 12.61 -3.68 -3.61
N ALA A 54 13.23 -2.51 -3.77
CA ALA A 54 12.67 -1.23 -3.41
C ALA A 54 12.20 -0.47 -4.65
N ALA A 55 11.01 0.12 -4.53
CA ALA A 55 10.51 1.08 -5.52
C ALA A 55 11.44 2.30 -5.60
N ARG A 56 11.75 2.75 -6.83
CA ARG A 56 12.65 3.89 -7.08
C ARG A 56 11.94 5.03 -7.80
N GLN A 57 11.55 4.84 -9.05
CA GLN A 57 11.08 5.93 -9.91
C GLN A 57 9.76 5.60 -10.58
N ARG A 58 8.92 6.62 -10.77
CA ARG A 58 7.69 6.50 -11.54
C ARG A 58 8.02 6.60 -13.02
N PHE A 59 7.32 5.85 -13.84
CA PHE A 59 7.51 5.92 -15.29
C PHE A 59 6.19 5.83 -16.05
N ARG A 60 6.22 6.33 -17.29
CA ARG A 60 5.21 6.09 -18.32
C ARG A 60 5.78 5.14 -19.37
N LEU A 61 5.07 4.08 -19.70
CA LEU A 61 5.49 3.14 -20.73
C LEU A 61 5.25 3.75 -22.11
N LYS A 62 6.32 3.92 -22.91
CA LYS A 62 6.22 4.41 -24.29
C LYS A 62 5.93 3.27 -25.26
N LYS A 63 6.75 2.22 -25.18
CA LYS A 63 6.70 1.09 -26.12
C LYS A 63 7.05 -0.22 -25.42
N ARG A 64 6.28 -1.27 -25.69
CA ARG A 64 6.66 -2.64 -25.34
C ARG A 64 7.57 -3.19 -26.44
N LEU A 65 8.69 -3.76 -26.04
CA LEU A 65 9.62 -4.45 -26.91
C LEU A 65 9.41 -5.95 -26.71
N GLN A 66 9.21 -6.70 -27.79
CA GLN A 66 9.21 -8.16 -27.70
C GLN A 66 10.63 -8.60 -27.34
N GLY A 67 10.75 -9.39 -26.27
CA GLY A 67 11.96 -10.14 -25.98
C GLY A 67 12.19 -11.24 -27.03
N ASP A 68 13.34 -11.90 -26.98
CA ASP A 68 13.56 -13.11 -27.77
C ASP A 68 12.42 -14.10 -27.52
N ARG A 69 11.94 -14.75 -28.59
CA ARG A 69 10.72 -15.60 -28.59
C ARG A 69 10.75 -16.76 -27.56
N ASN A 70 11.91 -17.04 -26.97
CA ASN A 70 12.12 -18.08 -25.95
C ASN A 70 12.32 -17.55 -24.52
N ALA A 71 12.44 -16.24 -24.31
CA ALA A 71 12.59 -15.66 -22.98
C ALA A 71 11.25 -15.05 -22.55
N GLY A 72 10.61 -15.60 -21.52
CA GLY A 72 9.39 -15.04 -20.90
C GLY A 72 9.60 -13.68 -20.21
N ILE A 73 10.58 -12.89 -20.64
CA ILE A 73 10.99 -11.60 -20.10
C ILE A 73 10.61 -10.53 -21.12
N PHE A 74 9.71 -9.64 -20.74
CA PHE A 74 9.30 -8.51 -21.55
C PHE A 74 10.20 -7.30 -21.32
N TYR A 75 10.57 -6.62 -22.41
CA TYR A 75 11.31 -5.37 -22.35
C TYR A 75 10.40 -4.21 -22.74
N GLY A 76 10.77 -2.99 -22.37
CA GLY A 76 10.00 -1.81 -22.73
C GLY A 76 10.82 -0.52 -22.64
N GLU A 77 10.54 0.41 -23.56
CA GLU A 77 11.03 1.78 -23.45
C GLU A 77 10.11 2.55 -22.50
N VAL A 78 10.71 3.15 -21.48
CA VAL A 78 10.00 3.89 -20.44
C VAL A 78 10.47 5.34 -20.38
N GLU A 79 9.55 6.23 -20.03
CA GLU A 79 9.82 7.63 -19.71
C GLU A 79 9.76 7.83 -18.21
N ILE A 80 10.88 8.20 -17.60
CA ILE A 80 10.90 8.50 -16.17
C ILE A 80 10.15 9.81 -15.92
N LEU A 81 9.18 9.77 -15.02
CA LEU A 81 8.35 10.92 -14.69
C LEU A 81 9.04 11.77 -13.62
N PRO A 82 9.23 13.09 -13.85
CA PRO A 82 9.74 13.97 -12.82
C PRO A 82 8.73 14.12 -11.68
N GLN A 83 9.23 14.45 -10.50
CA GLN A 83 8.43 14.82 -9.34
C GLN A 83 8.73 16.27 -8.98
N ASP A 84 7.73 17.13 -9.17
CA ASP A 84 7.80 18.53 -8.80
C ASP A 84 7.77 18.62 -7.27
N ARG A 85 8.94 18.96 -6.71
CA ARG A 85 9.08 19.20 -5.28
C ARG A 85 8.21 20.38 -4.87
N ALA A 86 7.69 20.32 -3.65
CA ALA A 86 6.92 21.41 -3.10
C ALA A 86 7.76 22.70 -3.08
N PRO A 87 7.30 23.79 -3.73
CA PRO A 87 8.01 25.05 -3.67
C PRO A 87 7.95 25.61 -2.24
N SER A 88 9.06 26.20 -1.79
CA SER A 88 9.04 27.00 -0.57
C SER A 88 8.16 28.22 -0.80
N MET A 89 7.15 28.41 0.04
CA MET A 89 6.33 29.61 -0.01
C MET A 89 7.18 30.81 0.39
N PRO A 90 7.10 31.96 -0.31
CA PRO A 90 7.91 33.15 -0.02
C PRO A 90 7.49 33.87 1.28
N PHE A 91 6.70 33.20 2.12
CA PHE A 91 6.13 33.70 3.36
C PHE A 91 6.64 32.82 4.51
N ASP A 92 7.89 33.02 4.92
CA ASP A 92 8.57 32.24 5.98
C ASP A 92 7.85 32.25 7.35
N HIS A 93 6.80 33.04 7.51
CA HIS A 93 6.07 33.25 8.77
C HIS A 93 4.56 32.94 8.68
N LEU A 94 4.12 32.05 7.79
CA LEU A 94 2.74 31.53 7.84
C LEU A 94 2.54 30.50 8.96
N CYS A 95 3.60 30.14 9.68
CA CYS A 95 3.53 29.26 10.83
C CYS A 95 2.62 29.87 11.91
N TRP A 96 1.70 29.04 12.41
CA TRP A 96 0.71 29.34 13.43
C TRP A 96 1.35 29.70 14.79
N GLN A 97 2.00 30.86 14.90
CA GLN A 97 2.13 31.52 16.19
C GLN A 97 0.81 32.21 16.48
N ARG A 98 -0.10 31.46 17.13
CA ARG A 98 -1.05 32.09 18.05
C ARG A 98 -0.19 32.93 19.00
N GLN A 99 -0.19 34.24 18.84
CA GLN A 99 0.58 35.14 19.70
C GLN A 99 0.17 34.89 21.16
N VAL A 100 1.00 34.14 21.89
CA VAL A 100 0.90 34.00 23.36
C VAL A 100 1.67 35.14 24.05
N ASP A 101 2.31 36.04 23.29
CA ASP A 101 3.23 37.04 23.83
C ASP A 101 2.60 38.31 24.42
N ASP A 102 1.27 38.46 24.47
CA ASP A 102 0.64 39.69 24.98
C ASP A 102 0.18 39.64 26.45
N ILE A 103 0.59 38.65 27.25
CA ILE A 103 0.22 38.59 28.70
C ILE A 103 1.32 39.10 29.65
N LYS A 104 2.51 39.48 29.17
CA LYS A 104 3.58 39.97 30.06
C LYS A 104 4.12 41.36 29.69
N LYS A 105 3.27 42.38 29.56
CA LYS A 105 3.71 43.78 29.75
C LYS A 105 2.65 44.57 30.52
N GLY A 106 3.09 45.13 31.65
CA GLY A 106 2.30 45.95 32.57
C GLY A 106 1.77 47.25 31.95
N PRO A 107 1.05 48.05 32.74
CA PRO A 107 0.19 49.11 32.23
C PRO A 107 1.01 50.31 31.75
N ASN A 108 0.39 51.05 30.83
CA ASN A 108 0.78 52.38 30.32
C ASN A 108 1.71 52.41 29.11
N ILE A 109 1.10 52.50 27.92
CA ILE A 109 0.99 53.74 27.13
C ILE A 109 0.16 53.38 25.87
N ILE A 110 -1.08 53.87 25.80
CA ILE A 110 -1.91 53.75 24.60
C ILE A 110 -1.42 54.81 23.61
N ARG A 111 -0.47 54.45 22.75
CA ARG A 111 -0.24 55.21 21.51
C ARG A 111 -1.30 54.77 20.50
N PRO A 112 -1.97 55.70 19.79
CA PRO A 112 -2.89 55.32 18.73
C PRO A 112 -2.09 54.56 17.68
N ARG A 113 -2.35 53.26 17.55
CA ARG A 113 -1.74 52.40 16.54
C ARG A 113 -2.14 52.99 15.19
N SER A 114 -1.21 53.65 14.51
CA SER A 114 -1.49 54.30 13.22
C SER A 114 -2.08 53.27 12.25
N LEU A 115 -3.19 53.63 11.61
CA LEU A 115 -3.84 52.82 10.57
C LEU A 115 -2.87 52.45 9.43
N GLN A 116 -1.77 53.21 9.28
CA GLN A 116 -0.64 52.91 8.39
C GLN A 116 0.12 51.63 8.75
N ARG A 117 0.29 51.27 10.03
CA ARG A 117 0.88 49.97 10.42
C ARG A 117 -0.08 48.79 10.26
N LEU A 118 -1.39 49.04 10.28
CA LEU A 118 -2.41 48.04 9.96
C LEU A 118 -2.50 47.77 8.45
N ARG A 119 -2.29 48.79 7.61
CA ARG A 119 -2.22 48.65 6.15
C ARG A 119 -0.90 48.06 5.64
N GLY A 120 0.24 48.33 6.30
CA GLY A 120 1.52 47.70 5.97
C GLY A 120 1.62 46.19 6.25
N ARG A 121 0.57 45.57 6.79
CA ARG A 121 0.43 44.11 6.98
C ARG A 121 -0.48 43.43 5.94
N GLN A 122 -1.10 44.20 5.05
CA GLN A 122 -1.75 43.75 3.82
C GLN A 122 -0.68 43.97 2.74
N PHE A 123 0.02 42.97 2.20
CA PHE A 123 -0.45 41.83 1.44
C PHE A 123 0.67 40.78 1.44
N PRO A 124 0.43 39.49 1.71
CA PRO A 124 1.39 38.47 1.32
C PRO A 124 1.31 38.22 -0.20
N ALA A 125 0.11 38.05 -0.75
CA ALA A 125 -0.15 38.06 -2.20
C ALA A 125 -1.68 38.15 -2.49
N TYR A 126 -2.05 38.23 -3.77
CA TYR A 126 -3.40 38.56 -4.30
C TYR A 126 -4.56 37.81 -3.62
N TYR A 127 -4.41 36.51 -3.35
CA TYR A 127 -5.48 35.67 -2.78
C TYR A 127 -5.51 35.60 -1.24
N GLY A 128 -4.60 36.29 -0.54
CA GLY A 128 -4.53 36.30 0.93
C GLY A 128 -3.90 35.05 1.57
N ARG A 129 -3.45 35.17 2.84
CA ARG A 129 -2.66 34.13 3.56
C ARG A 129 -3.35 32.77 3.62
N ALA A 130 -4.64 32.74 3.93
CA ALA A 130 -5.39 31.50 4.11
C ALA A 130 -5.42 30.66 2.83
N THR A 131 -5.60 31.29 1.67
CA THR A 131 -5.62 30.60 0.37
C THR A 131 -4.27 29.98 0.05
N TYR A 132 -3.18 30.72 0.25
CA TYR A 132 -1.82 30.21 0.03
C TYR A 132 -1.44 29.08 0.98
N ALA A 133 -1.92 29.12 2.23
CA ALA A 133 -1.69 28.06 3.20
C ALA A 133 -2.31 26.71 2.76
N LEU A 134 -3.34 26.71 1.90
CA LEU A 134 -3.90 25.48 1.32
C LEU A 134 -2.95 24.80 0.31
N TYR A 135 -1.86 25.45 -0.09
CA TYR A 135 -0.85 24.94 -1.02
C TYR A 135 0.55 24.86 -0.39
N ASP A 136 0.69 25.28 0.87
CA ASP A 136 1.95 25.17 1.60
C ASP A 136 2.16 23.74 2.07
N ALA A 137 3.22 23.09 1.58
CA ALA A 137 3.47 21.69 1.89
C ALA A 137 3.68 21.42 3.38
N ARG A 138 4.27 22.36 4.15
CA ARG A 138 4.44 22.17 5.61
C ARG A 138 3.09 22.17 6.31
N VAL A 139 2.19 23.08 5.90
CA VAL A 139 0.81 23.14 6.43
C VAL A 139 0.03 21.88 6.08
N LEU A 140 0.19 21.37 4.85
CA LEU A 140 -0.46 20.13 4.42
C LEU A 140 0.07 18.90 5.17
N VAL A 141 1.39 18.78 5.33
CA VAL A 141 2.02 17.72 6.15
C VAL A 141 1.48 17.77 7.58
N HIS A 142 1.52 18.94 8.21
CA HIS A 142 1.00 19.12 9.57
C HIS A 142 -0.48 18.73 9.68
N ARG A 143 -1.30 19.11 8.67
CA ARG A 143 -2.73 18.74 8.66
C ARG A 143 -2.91 17.22 8.60
N ILE A 144 -2.18 16.52 7.72
CA ILE A 144 -2.24 15.06 7.65
C ILE A 144 -1.79 14.45 8.97
N GLN A 145 -0.64 14.86 9.52
CA GLN A 145 -0.18 14.38 10.83
C GLN A 145 -1.23 14.57 11.91
N HIS A 146 -1.84 15.76 11.99
CA HIS A 146 -2.91 16.03 12.94
C HIS A 146 -4.11 15.10 12.72
N MET A 147 -4.55 14.91 11.48
CA MET A 147 -5.65 13.97 11.15
C MET A 147 -5.29 12.54 11.59
N LEU A 148 -4.08 12.08 11.32
CA LEU A 148 -3.63 10.74 11.71
C LEU A 148 -3.51 10.59 13.24
N LEU A 149 -3.14 11.64 13.97
CA LEU A 149 -2.97 11.60 15.42
C LEU A 149 -4.30 11.76 16.19
N THR A 150 -5.27 12.47 15.62
CA THR A 150 -6.54 12.80 16.30
C THR A 150 -7.71 11.92 15.87
N ASN A 151 -7.64 11.31 14.68
CA ASN A 151 -8.70 10.47 14.16
C ASN A 151 -8.45 8.99 14.52
N MET A 152 -9.52 8.18 14.48
CA MET A 152 -9.48 6.72 14.67
C MET A 152 -8.52 5.99 13.71
N HIS A 153 -8.13 6.66 12.61
CA HIS A 153 -7.23 6.13 11.58
C HIS A 153 -5.75 6.11 11.98
N GLY A 154 -5.36 6.66 13.14
CA GLY A 154 -3.97 6.65 13.61
C GLY A 154 -3.41 5.23 13.81
N GLU A 155 -4.26 4.28 14.17
CA GLU A 155 -3.91 2.86 14.32
C GLU A 155 -3.52 2.19 12.99
N TRP A 156 -3.87 2.77 11.85
CA TRP A 156 -3.44 2.25 10.55
C TRP A 156 -1.93 2.39 10.35
N PHE A 157 -1.30 3.33 11.04
CA PHE A 157 0.10 3.68 10.85
C PHE A 157 0.98 3.24 12.03
N ARG A 158 0.38 2.68 13.09
CA ARG A 158 1.09 2.24 14.29
C ARG A 158 1.00 0.73 14.46
N LYS A 159 2.14 0.10 14.76
CA LYS A 159 2.17 -1.27 15.28
C LYS A 159 1.63 -1.24 16.72
N PRO A 160 0.70 -2.12 17.12
CA PRO A 160 0.23 -2.21 18.50
C PRO A 160 1.39 -2.33 19.48
N CYS A 161 1.36 -1.47 20.51
CA CYS A 161 2.33 -1.53 21.61
C CYS A 161 2.02 -2.78 22.46
N GLY A 162 2.90 -3.78 22.45
CA GLY A 162 2.70 -5.06 23.14
C GLY A 162 3.26 -6.30 22.42
N THR A 163 3.69 -6.18 21.16
CA THR A 163 4.39 -7.26 20.44
C THR A 163 5.89 -7.35 20.75
N ASP A 164 6.43 -6.51 21.63
CA ASP A 164 7.86 -6.47 21.94
C ASP A 164 8.23 -7.55 22.96
N LEU A 165 8.39 -8.80 22.51
CA LEU A 165 9.24 -9.79 23.19
C LEU A 165 9.83 -10.77 22.17
N SER A 166 10.64 -10.23 21.25
CA SER A 166 11.86 -10.86 20.69
C SER A 166 12.39 -9.99 19.55
N ALA A 167 13.26 -9.03 19.87
CA ALA A 167 14.02 -8.24 18.90
C ALA A 167 14.99 -9.09 18.04
N GLU A 168 15.01 -10.40 18.23
CA GLU A 168 15.97 -11.33 17.61
C GLU A 168 15.49 -11.91 16.26
N GLN A 169 14.25 -11.62 15.82
CA GLN A 169 13.71 -12.09 14.53
C GLN A 169 13.17 -10.97 13.61
N GLU A 170 13.16 -9.71 14.05
CA GLU A 170 12.77 -8.61 13.16
C GLU A 170 13.92 -8.39 12.15
N SER A 171 13.62 -8.52 10.85
CA SER A 171 14.63 -8.27 9.82
C SER A 171 15.11 -6.81 9.89
N SER A 172 16.37 -6.54 9.51
CA SER A 172 16.94 -5.18 9.49
C SER A 172 16.02 -4.17 8.80
N ASP A 173 15.35 -4.59 7.72
CA ASP A 173 14.46 -3.75 6.92
C ASP A 173 13.16 -3.39 7.66
N GLU A 174 12.67 -4.28 8.53
CA GLU A 174 11.49 -4.04 9.37
C GLU A 174 11.79 -3.09 10.53
N GLN A 175 12.98 -3.19 11.12
CA GLN A 175 13.41 -2.29 12.18
C GLN A 175 13.60 -0.86 11.65
N GLU A 176 14.21 -0.71 10.47
CA GLU A 176 14.34 0.59 9.80
C GLU A 176 12.96 1.18 9.47
N THR A 177 12.05 0.39 8.88
CA THR A 177 10.70 0.88 8.54
C THR A 177 9.84 1.21 9.76
N LYS A 178 9.96 0.46 10.87
CA LYS A 178 9.29 0.76 12.16
C LYS A 178 9.75 2.12 12.68
N THR A 179 11.05 2.38 12.60
CA THR A 179 11.66 3.66 12.95
C THR A 179 11.11 4.77 12.06
N LEU A 180 11.04 4.56 10.74
CA LEU A 180 10.49 5.54 9.79
C LEU A 180 9.01 5.87 10.04
N LEU A 181 8.15 4.89 10.36
CA LEU A 181 6.74 5.15 10.70
C LEU A 181 6.60 6.08 11.90
N VAL A 182 7.31 5.76 12.99
CA VAL A 182 7.31 6.59 14.21
C VAL A 182 7.88 7.96 13.88
N GLN A 183 8.93 8.01 13.06
CA GLN A 183 9.62 9.23 12.64
C GLN A 183 8.67 10.21 11.90
N TYR A 184 7.92 9.77 10.88
CA TYR A 184 7.02 10.65 10.12
C TYR A 184 5.84 11.20 10.95
N LEU A 185 5.39 10.46 11.97
CA LEU A 185 4.32 10.92 12.86
C LEU A 185 4.81 11.79 14.02
N SER A 186 6.09 11.72 14.38
CA SER A 186 6.68 12.44 15.51
C SER A 186 7.49 13.68 15.12
N LEU A 187 8.08 13.71 13.93
CA LEU A 187 8.84 14.88 13.51
C LEU A 187 7.93 16.07 13.22
N PRO A 188 8.34 17.29 13.63
CA PRO A 188 7.69 18.52 13.21
C PRO A 188 7.66 18.67 11.68
N SER A 189 6.55 19.19 11.15
CA SER A 189 6.33 19.35 9.70
C SER A 189 7.39 20.18 8.97
N ASP A 190 8.11 21.07 9.67
CA ASP A 190 9.17 21.92 9.14
C ASP A 190 10.49 21.17 8.89
N GLN A 191 10.69 20.02 9.54
CA GLN A 191 11.88 19.19 9.43
C GLN A 191 11.69 17.98 8.50
N GLN A 192 10.49 17.83 7.94
CA GLN A 192 10.18 16.72 7.03
C GLN A 192 10.40 17.09 5.57
N ASP A 193 10.84 16.12 4.77
CA ASP A 193 10.74 16.21 3.32
C ASP A 193 9.28 15.91 2.91
N PRO A 194 8.52 16.89 2.40
CA PRO A 194 7.11 16.68 2.07
C PRO A 194 6.90 15.65 0.97
N ASN A 195 7.89 15.44 0.11
CA ASN A 195 7.80 14.49 -0.99
C ASN A 195 7.89 13.05 -0.48
N LEU A 196 8.87 12.79 0.40
CA LEU A 196 8.99 11.48 1.05
C LEU A 196 7.79 11.19 1.95
N PHE A 197 7.31 12.19 2.69
CA PHE A 197 6.11 12.07 3.51
C PHE A 197 4.87 11.72 2.68
N ALA A 198 4.63 12.39 1.55
CA ALA A 198 3.49 12.10 0.67
C ALA A 198 3.54 10.64 0.16
N PHE A 199 4.67 10.19 -0.41
CA PHE A 199 4.78 8.79 -0.85
C PHE A 199 4.58 7.79 0.30
N TRP A 200 5.04 8.13 1.50
CA TRP A 200 4.80 7.33 2.69
C TRP A 200 3.31 7.26 3.05
N VAL A 201 2.58 8.38 3.03
CA VAL A 201 1.12 8.40 3.25
C VAL A 201 0.40 7.58 2.19
N ALA A 202 0.63 7.86 0.89
CA ALA A 202 0.01 7.16 -0.23
C ALA A 202 0.15 5.62 -0.14
N ARG A 203 1.32 5.13 0.30
CA ARG A 203 1.58 3.69 0.49
C ARG A 203 0.70 3.07 1.57
N ASN A 204 0.41 3.82 2.62
CA ASN A 204 -0.25 3.33 3.83
C ASN A 204 -1.77 3.57 3.85
N LEU A 205 -2.31 4.36 2.92
CA LEU A 205 -3.74 4.60 2.83
C LEU A 205 -4.50 3.36 2.29
N PRO A 206 -5.70 3.04 2.82
CA PRO A 206 -6.57 1.96 2.33
C PRO A 206 -7.37 2.33 1.05
N LEU A 207 -6.68 2.79 0.01
CA LEU A 207 -7.14 3.14 -1.36
C LEU A 207 -7.40 1.97 -2.33
N ASP A 208 -8.45 2.01 -3.14
CA ASP A 208 -8.61 1.04 -4.23
C ASP A 208 -7.54 1.19 -5.35
N THR A 209 -7.55 0.29 -6.34
CA THR A 209 -6.58 0.30 -7.45
C THR A 209 -6.65 1.57 -8.28
N ALA A 210 -7.84 2.13 -8.50
CA ALA A 210 -8.02 3.33 -9.31
C ALA A 210 -7.48 4.57 -8.58
N GLN A 211 -7.77 4.71 -7.29
CA GLN A 211 -7.23 5.75 -6.43
C GLN A 211 -5.70 5.68 -6.34
N ARG A 212 -5.12 4.46 -6.23
CA ARG A 212 -3.65 4.32 -6.27
C ARG A 212 -3.05 4.73 -7.60
N LEU A 213 -3.69 4.38 -8.70
CA LEU A 213 -3.24 4.78 -10.02
C LEU A 213 -3.33 6.31 -10.19
N GLU A 214 -4.39 6.92 -9.69
CA GLU A 214 -4.55 8.39 -9.64
C GLU A 214 -3.37 9.04 -8.92
N LEU A 215 -3.03 8.59 -7.71
CA LEU A 215 -1.89 9.11 -6.95
C LEU A 215 -0.56 8.86 -7.67
N LEU A 216 -0.38 7.69 -8.29
CA LEU A 216 0.82 7.36 -9.06
C LEU A 216 1.02 8.31 -10.25
N MET A 217 -0.06 8.80 -10.85
CA MET A 217 -0.02 9.71 -12.00
C MET A 217 0.27 11.16 -11.63
N MET A 218 0.14 11.54 -10.35
CA MET A 218 0.39 12.92 -9.91
C MET A 218 1.88 13.28 -9.96
N ASP A 219 2.20 14.42 -10.56
CA ASP A 219 3.56 14.94 -10.73
C ASP A 219 3.97 15.95 -9.66
N SER A 220 3.03 16.52 -8.93
CA SER A 220 3.27 17.55 -7.91
C SER A 220 3.05 17.05 -6.49
N THR A 221 4.04 17.23 -5.62
CA THR A 221 3.95 16.85 -4.20
C THR A 221 2.81 17.58 -3.48
N VAL A 222 2.56 18.85 -3.80
CA VAL A 222 1.46 19.63 -3.19
C VAL A 222 0.11 19.06 -3.60
N ARG A 223 -0.07 18.70 -4.88
CA ARG A 223 -1.31 18.08 -5.36
C ARG A 223 -1.52 16.71 -4.72
N LEU A 224 -0.45 15.93 -4.57
CA LEU A 224 -0.48 14.63 -3.91
C LEU A 224 -0.94 14.74 -2.45
N LEU A 225 -0.31 15.61 -1.65
CA LEU A 225 -0.69 15.84 -0.25
C LEU A 225 -2.14 16.32 -0.10
N ARG A 226 -2.59 17.22 -0.97
CA ARG A 226 -3.99 17.69 -0.97
C ARG A 226 -4.95 16.56 -1.27
N ARG A 227 -4.63 15.72 -2.25
CA ARG A 227 -5.46 14.56 -2.60
C ARG A 227 -5.50 13.54 -1.48
N GLU A 228 -4.39 13.33 -0.77
CA GLU A 228 -4.36 12.49 0.43
C GLU A 228 -5.26 13.01 1.54
N ILE A 229 -5.29 14.33 1.77
CA ILE A 229 -6.21 14.96 2.71
C ILE A 229 -7.66 14.70 2.29
N GLU A 230 -8.01 14.94 1.02
CA GLU A 230 -9.36 14.65 0.51
C GLU A 230 -9.74 13.18 0.71
N LEU A 231 -8.83 12.25 0.41
CA LEU A 231 -9.05 10.82 0.57
C LEU A 231 -9.19 10.41 2.03
N LEU A 232 -8.49 11.08 2.95
CA LEU A 232 -8.60 10.90 4.40
C LEU A 232 -9.90 11.48 4.96
N GLU A 233 -10.40 12.58 4.41
CA GLU A 233 -11.69 13.19 4.79
C GLU A 233 -12.88 12.39 4.26
N GLN A 234 -12.72 11.74 3.11
CA GLN A 234 -13.73 10.91 2.46
C GLN A 234 -13.68 9.43 2.85
N VAL A 235 -12.93 9.08 3.91
CA VAL A 235 -12.88 7.70 4.40
C VAL A 235 -14.29 7.30 4.83
N GLN A 236 -14.90 6.40 4.06
CA GLN A 236 -16.12 5.74 4.47
C GLN A 236 -15.83 4.86 5.68
N GLU A 237 -16.78 4.83 6.62
CA GLU A 237 -16.63 4.03 7.83
C GLU A 237 -16.71 2.53 7.54
N ASP A 238 -17.35 2.12 6.44
CA ASP A 238 -17.66 0.71 6.19
C ASP A 238 -16.84 0.11 5.05
N ILE A 239 -16.54 -1.18 5.20
CA ILE A 239 -15.81 -2.01 4.25
C ILE A 239 -16.75 -3.12 3.80
N PHE A 240 -16.86 -3.32 2.49
CA PHE A 240 -17.74 -4.30 1.88
C PHE A 240 -16.96 -5.30 1.03
N CYS A 241 -17.56 -6.45 0.75
CA CYS A 241 -17.07 -7.41 -0.23
C CYS A 241 -17.13 -6.78 -1.62
N PHE A 242 -16.00 -6.78 -2.33
CA PHE A 242 -15.92 -6.24 -3.69
C PHE A 242 -16.87 -6.95 -4.66
N TYR A 243 -17.09 -8.26 -4.47
CA TYR A 243 -17.83 -9.10 -5.41
C TYR A 243 -19.35 -9.00 -5.25
N CYS A 244 -19.87 -8.89 -4.03
CA CYS A 244 -21.31 -8.92 -3.77
C CYS A 244 -21.84 -7.72 -2.97
N GLY A 245 -20.98 -6.83 -2.49
CA GLY A 245 -21.37 -5.67 -1.69
C GLY A 245 -21.82 -5.99 -0.25
N ALA A 246 -21.67 -7.22 0.23
CA ALA A 246 -21.96 -7.58 1.61
C ALA A 246 -21.05 -6.79 2.58
N PHE A 247 -21.61 -6.29 3.67
CA PHE A 247 -20.83 -5.59 4.71
C PHE A 247 -19.86 -6.56 5.39
N LEU A 248 -18.60 -6.17 5.57
CA LEU A 248 -17.56 -7.03 6.14
C LEU A 248 -16.99 -6.50 7.44
N ALA A 249 -16.69 -5.20 7.53
CA ALA A 249 -16.04 -4.61 8.69
C ALA A 249 -16.15 -3.09 8.68
N ASN A 250 -15.75 -2.44 9.77
CA ASN A 250 -15.61 -1.00 9.82
C ASN A 250 -14.13 -0.58 9.72
N THR A 251 -13.84 0.60 9.19
CA THR A 251 -12.47 1.10 9.03
C THR A 251 -11.78 1.43 10.34
N ARG A 252 -12.53 1.56 11.45
CA ARG A 252 -12.00 1.62 12.82
C ARG A 252 -11.27 0.34 13.23
N ASP A 253 -11.62 -0.80 12.62
CA ASP A 253 -11.03 -2.10 12.94
C ASP A 253 -9.71 -2.32 12.18
N ILE A 254 -9.38 -1.47 11.21
CA ILE A 254 -8.09 -1.52 10.53
C ILE A 254 -6.98 -1.19 11.54
N PHE A 255 -5.95 -2.04 11.58
CA PHE A 255 -4.79 -1.85 12.46
C PHE A 255 -3.56 -2.43 11.81
N SER A 256 -2.35 -2.00 12.21
CA SER A 256 -1.12 -2.52 11.60
C SER A 256 -0.54 -3.72 12.33
N MET A 257 -0.36 -4.85 11.65
CA MET A 257 0.50 -5.94 12.15
C MET A 257 1.97 -5.79 11.75
N THR A 258 2.28 -4.87 10.83
CA THR A 258 3.63 -4.71 10.28
C THR A 258 4.24 -3.36 10.62
N ALA A 259 5.57 -3.28 10.53
CA ALA A 259 6.31 -2.02 10.54
C ALA A 259 6.09 -1.16 9.28
N ARG A 260 5.23 -1.59 8.35
CA ARG A 260 4.92 -0.90 7.08
C ARG A 260 3.49 -0.38 7.05
N GLY A 261 2.79 -0.37 8.18
CA GLY A 261 1.39 0.06 8.31
C GLY A 261 0.37 -1.01 7.90
N ALA A 262 -0.91 -0.72 8.18
CA ALA A 262 -2.03 -1.65 8.06
C ALA A 262 -2.36 -2.02 6.61
N ALA A 263 -2.11 -1.11 5.67
CA ALA A 263 -2.32 -1.33 4.24
C ALA A 263 -1.03 -1.58 3.46
N GLY A 264 0.13 -1.59 4.13
CA GLY A 264 1.46 -1.68 3.51
C GLY A 264 2.07 -3.08 3.50
N GLY A 265 1.34 -4.09 3.97
CA GLY A 265 1.73 -5.49 3.94
C GLY A 265 1.54 -6.11 2.55
N THR A 266 2.62 -6.21 1.78
CA THR A 266 2.68 -7.02 0.56
C THR A 266 3.36 -8.33 0.90
N PHE A 267 2.66 -9.44 0.70
CA PHE A 267 3.11 -10.78 1.04
C PHE A 267 3.06 -11.68 -0.19
N VAL A 268 3.87 -12.74 -0.18
CA VAL A 268 3.92 -13.72 -1.27
C VAL A 268 3.59 -15.08 -0.67
N ASN A 269 2.69 -15.83 -1.31
CA ASN A 269 2.40 -17.21 -0.89
C ASN A 269 3.42 -18.19 -1.51
N PRO A 270 3.45 -19.46 -1.08
CA PRO A 270 4.35 -20.48 -1.64
C PRO A 270 4.19 -20.70 -3.15
N GLY A 271 2.99 -20.47 -3.69
CA GLY A 271 2.71 -20.51 -5.13
C GLY A 271 3.28 -19.31 -5.92
N GLY A 272 3.90 -18.33 -5.26
CA GLY A 272 4.46 -17.13 -5.90
C GLY A 272 3.45 -16.00 -6.13
N HIS A 273 2.22 -16.11 -5.63
CA HIS A 273 1.20 -15.09 -5.75
C HIS A 273 1.42 -13.97 -4.74
N VAL A 274 1.40 -12.73 -5.23
CA VAL A 274 1.59 -11.52 -4.43
C VAL A 274 0.25 -10.98 -3.96
N PHE A 275 0.08 -10.84 -2.66
CA PHE A 275 -1.12 -10.28 -2.04
C PHE A 275 -0.81 -9.00 -1.28
N GLN A 276 -1.60 -7.96 -1.54
CA GLN A 276 -1.68 -6.81 -0.64
C GLN A 276 -2.76 -7.08 0.40
N VAL A 277 -2.35 -7.16 1.66
CA VAL A 277 -3.19 -7.59 2.77
C VAL A 277 -3.49 -6.40 3.66
N LEU A 278 -4.78 -6.19 3.93
CA LEU A 278 -5.26 -5.22 4.91
C LEU A 278 -5.60 -5.97 6.20
N THR A 279 -5.01 -5.57 7.32
CA THR A 279 -5.26 -6.20 8.61
C THR A 279 -6.39 -5.53 9.40
N LEU A 280 -7.34 -6.35 9.87
CA LEU A 280 -8.57 -5.97 10.59
C LEU A 280 -8.64 -6.71 11.93
N ARG A 281 -8.99 -6.00 13.01
CA ARG A 281 -9.15 -6.58 14.36
C ARG A 281 -10.39 -7.46 14.41
N GLU A 282 -11.51 -6.94 13.93
CA GLU A 282 -12.80 -7.61 13.92
C GLU A 282 -13.48 -7.47 12.55
N VAL A 283 -14.42 -8.38 12.30
CA VAL A 283 -15.24 -8.44 11.10
C VAL A 283 -16.66 -8.83 11.50
N ASP A 284 -17.64 -8.57 10.63
CA ASP A 284 -18.99 -9.07 10.79
C ASP A 284 -19.04 -10.58 10.56
N ARG A 285 -19.15 -11.32 11.66
CA ARG A 285 -19.17 -12.79 11.68
C ARG A 285 -20.39 -13.38 10.97
N ALA A 286 -21.46 -12.60 10.74
CA ALA A 286 -22.59 -13.06 9.94
C ALA A 286 -22.26 -13.08 8.44
N HIS A 287 -21.27 -12.30 8.00
CA HIS A 287 -20.90 -12.15 6.60
C HIS A 287 -19.52 -12.75 6.25
N VAL A 288 -18.80 -13.29 7.23
CA VAL A 288 -17.50 -13.95 7.05
C VAL A 288 -17.56 -15.37 7.60
N VAL A 289 -17.28 -16.35 6.74
CA VAL A 289 -17.09 -17.74 7.14
C VAL A 289 -15.59 -18.04 7.14
N VAL A 290 -15.13 -18.81 8.11
CA VAL A 290 -13.73 -19.23 8.21
C VAL A 290 -13.67 -20.74 8.21
N ASP A 291 -12.76 -21.29 7.43
CA ASP A 291 -12.53 -22.72 7.34
C ASP A 291 -12.03 -23.29 8.68
N MET A 292 -12.39 -24.54 8.96
CA MET A 292 -11.98 -25.21 10.20
C MET A 292 -10.50 -25.58 10.20
N SER A 293 -9.91 -25.78 9.02
CA SER A 293 -8.51 -26.13 8.85
C SER A 293 -7.61 -24.97 9.23
N ARG A 294 -6.77 -25.18 10.25
CA ARG A 294 -5.80 -24.22 10.75
C ARG A 294 -4.40 -24.70 10.42
N ARG A 295 -3.56 -23.85 9.82
CA ARG A 295 -2.20 -24.15 9.40
C ARG A 295 -1.20 -23.12 9.95
N THR A 296 -0.03 -23.56 10.37
CA THR A 296 1.09 -22.68 10.76
C THR A 296 2.16 -22.57 9.68
N GLU A 297 2.16 -23.51 8.75
CA GLU A 297 3.04 -23.55 7.58
C GLU A 297 2.88 -22.27 6.76
N ASP A 298 4.01 -21.70 6.30
CA ASP A 298 4.06 -20.50 5.45
C ASP A 298 3.28 -19.28 5.96
N THR A 299 3.11 -19.18 7.28
CA THR A 299 2.46 -18.03 7.90
C THR A 299 3.28 -16.75 7.68
N TRP A 300 2.62 -15.68 7.24
CA TRP A 300 3.24 -14.36 7.13
C TRP A 300 3.45 -13.67 8.47
N PHE A 301 2.73 -14.12 9.50
CA PHE A 301 2.79 -13.55 10.84
C PHE A 301 3.29 -14.61 11.81
N VAL A 302 4.59 -14.59 12.10
CA VAL A 302 5.24 -15.53 13.01
C VAL A 302 4.52 -15.57 14.37
N GLY A 303 4.21 -16.78 14.85
CA GLY A 303 3.43 -17.02 16.07
C GLY A 303 1.91 -17.05 15.86
N TYR A 304 1.44 -16.97 14.61
CA TYR A 304 0.03 -17.14 14.24
C TYR A 304 -0.15 -18.29 13.26
N ALA A 305 -1.24 -19.02 13.44
CA ALA A 305 -1.76 -19.95 12.46
C ALA A 305 -2.85 -19.26 11.63
N TRP A 306 -3.01 -19.64 10.38
CA TRP A 306 -4.00 -19.08 9.48
C TRP A 306 -5.06 -20.11 9.06
N SER A 307 -6.24 -19.59 8.74
CA SER A 307 -7.38 -20.30 8.16
C SER A 307 -7.99 -19.44 7.07
N ILE A 308 -8.43 -20.05 5.96
CA ILE A 308 -9.02 -19.31 4.84
C ILE A 308 -10.37 -18.72 5.27
N ALA A 309 -10.61 -17.47 4.89
CA ALA A 309 -11.83 -16.74 5.17
C ALA A 309 -12.56 -16.39 3.87
N HIS A 310 -13.85 -16.71 3.81
CA HIS A 310 -14.74 -16.54 2.68
C HIS A 310 -15.87 -15.56 3.02
N CYS A 311 -16.41 -14.89 2.00
CA CYS A 311 -17.64 -14.12 2.17
C CYS A 311 -18.83 -15.08 2.31
N ASN A 312 -19.64 -14.95 3.36
CA ASN A 312 -20.80 -15.82 3.56
C ASN A 312 -21.89 -15.65 2.48
N ALA A 313 -21.92 -14.50 1.80
CA ALA A 313 -22.96 -14.20 0.81
C ALA A 313 -22.63 -14.74 -0.60
N CYS A 314 -21.36 -14.68 -1.02
CA CYS A 314 -20.94 -15.09 -2.36
C CYS A 314 -19.85 -16.16 -2.40
N TYR A 315 -19.40 -16.63 -1.23
CA TYR A 315 -18.34 -17.63 -1.05
C TYR A 315 -16.98 -17.29 -1.66
N GLN A 316 -16.81 -16.07 -2.17
CA GLN A 316 -15.51 -15.62 -2.69
C GLN A 316 -14.50 -15.49 -1.55
N HIS A 317 -13.27 -15.93 -1.82
CA HIS A 317 -12.15 -15.83 -0.90
C HIS A 317 -11.90 -14.37 -0.51
N LEU A 318 -11.97 -14.03 0.77
CA LEU A 318 -11.68 -12.69 1.27
C LEU A 318 -10.21 -12.55 1.68
N GLY A 319 -9.65 -13.60 2.28
CA GLY A 319 -8.28 -13.66 2.77
C GLY A 319 -8.20 -14.69 3.88
N TRP A 320 -7.59 -14.32 5.01
CA TRP A 320 -7.29 -15.28 6.08
C TRP A 320 -7.66 -14.73 7.45
N ARG A 321 -8.08 -15.62 8.35
CA ARG A 321 -8.09 -15.38 9.79
C ARG A 321 -6.77 -15.87 10.37
N PHE A 322 -6.16 -15.07 11.23
CA PHE A 322 -4.95 -15.40 11.96
C PHE A 322 -5.27 -15.59 13.44
N ASP A 323 -5.00 -16.78 13.95
CA ASP A 323 -5.18 -17.14 15.35
C ASP A 323 -3.80 -17.33 15.99
N ARG A 324 -3.60 -16.67 17.12
CA ARG A 324 -2.37 -16.76 17.89
C ARG A 324 -2.13 -18.18 18.39
N VAL A 325 -0.92 -18.69 18.19
CA VAL A 325 -0.47 -20.00 18.69
C VAL A 325 0.13 -19.87 20.09
N ASP A 326 0.86 -18.77 20.35
CA ASP A 326 1.61 -18.57 21.60
C ASP A 326 0.96 -17.52 22.52
N ALA A 327 0.82 -17.77 23.82
CA ALA A 327 0.03 -16.94 24.74
C ALA A 327 0.52 -15.50 24.94
N THR A 328 1.70 -15.13 24.45
CA THR A 328 2.37 -13.84 24.72
C THR A 328 2.08 -12.75 23.69
N ARG A 329 1.64 -13.08 22.48
CA ARG A 329 1.45 -12.09 21.39
C ARG A 329 0.07 -11.45 21.42
N SER A 330 -0.09 -10.22 20.95
CA SER A 330 -1.40 -9.59 20.77
C SER A 330 -1.55 -9.09 19.34
N PRO A 331 -2.76 -9.15 18.73
CA PRO A 331 -4.03 -9.62 19.29
C PRO A 331 -4.13 -11.17 19.36
N ALA A 332 -5.15 -11.70 20.05
CA ALA A 332 -5.39 -13.16 20.07
C ALA A 332 -5.83 -13.68 18.71
N THR A 333 -6.65 -12.90 18.01
CA THR A 333 -7.16 -13.21 16.68
C THR A 333 -7.24 -11.92 15.87
N PHE A 334 -7.02 -12.02 14.56
CA PHE A 334 -7.27 -10.92 13.62
C PHE A 334 -7.51 -11.48 12.22
N PHE A 335 -7.82 -10.61 11.27
CA PHE A 335 -8.04 -10.96 9.87
C PHE A 335 -7.07 -10.22 8.97
N GLY A 336 -6.55 -10.90 7.95
CA GLY A 336 -5.79 -10.31 6.85
C GLY A 336 -6.54 -10.52 5.56
N PHE A 337 -7.22 -9.48 5.07
CA PHE A 337 -8.02 -9.58 3.85
C PHE A 337 -7.27 -9.05 2.63
N ARG A 338 -7.43 -9.75 1.51
CA ARG A 338 -6.92 -9.35 0.21
C ARG A 338 -7.58 -8.04 -0.17
N ARG A 339 -6.79 -7.01 -0.44
CA ARG A 339 -7.34 -5.70 -0.77
C ARG A 339 -8.26 -5.71 -1.99
N THR A 340 -7.97 -6.55 -2.97
CA THR A 340 -8.79 -6.72 -4.18
C THR A 340 -10.17 -7.34 -3.90
N ALA A 341 -10.34 -8.00 -2.75
CA ALA A 341 -11.62 -8.55 -2.31
C ALA A 341 -12.47 -7.53 -1.53
N LEU A 342 -11.94 -6.33 -1.28
CA LEU A 342 -12.59 -5.28 -0.48
C LEU A 342 -12.95 -4.07 -1.34
N THR A 343 -14.08 -3.44 -1.02
CA THR A 343 -14.46 -2.13 -1.55
C THR A 343 -14.94 -1.24 -0.42
N ARG A 344 -14.77 0.07 -0.59
CA ARG A 344 -15.37 1.09 0.28
C ARG A 344 -16.66 1.65 -0.30
N SER A 345 -16.90 1.48 -1.61
CA SER A 345 -18.20 1.85 -2.19
C SER A 345 -19.18 0.70 -2.07
N ARG A 346 -20.36 0.99 -1.53
CA ARG A 346 -21.49 0.06 -1.52
C ARG A 346 -22.06 -0.19 -2.92
N ASP A 347 -21.77 0.69 -3.88
CA ASP A 347 -22.30 0.57 -5.24
C ASP A 347 -21.88 -0.76 -5.85
N LEU A 348 -22.87 -1.63 -6.05
CA LEU A 348 -22.76 -2.93 -6.68
C LEU A 348 -22.17 -2.74 -8.08
N ARG A 349 -20.85 -2.86 -8.22
CA ARG A 349 -20.30 -3.27 -9.50
C ARG A 349 -20.63 -4.75 -9.61
N GLN A 350 -21.69 -5.08 -10.34
CA GLN A 350 -21.82 -6.40 -10.95
C GLN A 350 -20.61 -6.57 -11.87
N VAL A 351 -19.48 -6.98 -11.31
CA VAL A 351 -18.33 -7.39 -12.09
C VAL A 351 -18.67 -8.78 -12.59
N ASP A 352 -18.86 -8.91 -13.90
CA ASP A 352 -18.99 -10.21 -14.55
C ASP A 352 -17.76 -11.06 -14.17
N PRO A 353 -17.91 -12.21 -13.51
CA PRO A 353 -16.79 -13.06 -13.09
C PRO A 353 -15.79 -13.35 -14.23
N ARG A 354 -16.30 -13.40 -15.47
CA ARG A 354 -15.50 -13.64 -16.68
C ARG A 354 -14.55 -12.50 -17.05
N SER A 355 -14.83 -11.28 -16.59
CA SER A 355 -14.01 -10.10 -16.87
C SER A 355 -12.73 -10.01 -16.02
N LEU A 356 -12.58 -10.87 -15.01
CA LEU A 356 -11.39 -10.94 -14.16
C LEU A 356 -10.55 -12.21 -14.31
N HIS A 357 -10.92 -13.19 -15.16
CA HIS A 357 -10.17 -14.44 -15.39
C HIS A 357 -9.46 -14.96 -14.12
N LEU A 358 -10.25 -15.08 -13.04
CA LEU A 358 -9.85 -15.74 -11.79
C LEU A 358 -10.54 -17.10 -11.66
N ASP A 359 -11.15 -17.58 -12.74
CA ASP A 359 -11.68 -18.94 -12.82
C ASP A 359 -10.52 -19.91 -13.07
N GLY A 360 -10.24 -20.70 -12.04
CA GLY A 360 -9.47 -21.93 -12.15
C GLY A 360 -8.20 -21.95 -11.33
N TYR A 361 -8.29 -21.85 -10.00
CA TYR A 361 -7.35 -22.54 -9.10
C TYR A 361 -8.11 -22.92 -7.83
N ASP A 362 -8.90 -23.98 -7.94
CA ASP A 362 -9.34 -24.77 -6.78
C ASP A 362 -8.09 -25.22 -6.02
N THR A 363 -8.13 -25.08 -4.70
CA THR A 363 -7.10 -25.53 -3.76
C THR A 363 -7.18 -27.04 -3.47
N ASP A 364 -7.65 -27.85 -4.42
CA ASP A 364 -7.90 -29.28 -4.21
C ASP A 364 -6.70 -30.19 -4.51
N ASP A 365 -5.51 -29.67 -4.79
CA ASP A 365 -4.28 -30.49 -4.89
C ASP A 365 -3.53 -30.55 -3.56
N PHE A 366 -4.19 -31.17 -2.57
CA PHE A 366 -3.50 -31.83 -1.45
C PHE A 366 -4.27 -33.11 -1.08
N ASP A 367 -4.64 -33.91 -2.08
CA ASP A 367 -5.09 -35.28 -1.83
C ASP A 367 -4.01 -36.29 -2.26
N VAL A 368 -3.52 -37.03 -1.28
CA VAL A 368 -2.49 -38.06 -1.44
C VAL A 368 -3.14 -39.26 -2.12
N SER A 369 -2.90 -39.43 -3.43
CA SER A 369 -3.40 -40.60 -4.16
C SER A 369 -2.29 -41.61 -4.44
N VAL A 370 -2.39 -42.71 -3.71
CA VAL A 370 -1.77 -44.01 -4.00
C VAL A 370 -2.51 -44.66 -5.18
N ALA A 371 -1.78 -45.13 -6.20
CA ALA A 371 -1.90 -46.45 -6.85
C ALA A 371 -1.77 -46.48 -8.39
N SER A 372 -0.93 -47.42 -8.85
CA SER A 372 -1.15 -48.40 -9.93
C SER A 372 -1.47 -47.98 -11.38
N SER A 373 -0.50 -48.26 -12.25
CA SER A 373 -0.54 -49.03 -13.52
C SER A 373 -1.64 -48.83 -14.59
N ASP A 374 -1.08 -48.76 -15.81
CA ASP A 374 -1.59 -49.16 -17.14
C ASP A 374 -2.28 -48.13 -18.05
N GLY A 375 -1.74 -48.03 -19.27
CA GLY A 375 -2.58 -48.06 -20.48
C GLY A 375 -2.51 -46.88 -21.47
N SER A 376 -1.48 -46.90 -22.33
CA SER A 376 -1.51 -46.67 -23.79
C SER A 376 -2.36 -45.55 -24.45
N SER A 377 -1.66 -44.88 -25.38
CA SER A 377 -2.07 -44.49 -26.74
C SER A 377 -2.33 -43.00 -27.05
N THR A 378 -1.40 -42.53 -27.88
CA THR A 378 -1.35 -41.44 -28.86
C THR A 378 -2.68 -41.01 -29.49
N THR A 379 -2.86 -39.68 -29.63
CA THR A 379 -3.27 -39.02 -30.90
C THR A 379 -2.86 -37.55 -30.87
N ALA A 380 -2.24 -37.10 -31.96
CA ALA A 380 -1.87 -35.71 -32.22
C ALA A 380 -2.98 -35.01 -33.01
N ILE A 381 -3.36 -33.78 -32.64
CA ILE A 381 -4.01 -32.82 -33.54
C ILE A 381 -3.49 -31.41 -33.21
N SER A 382 -3.16 -30.71 -34.29
CA SER A 382 -2.59 -29.36 -34.43
C SER A 382 -3.65 -28.25 -34.28
N GLU A 383 -3.18 -27.00 -34.27
CA GLU A 383 -3.93 -25.73 -34.31
C GLU A 383 -4.38 -25.26 -32.91
N GLU A 384 -4.19 -24.02 -32.47
CA GLU A 384 -4.14 -22.75 -33.20
C GLU A 384 -3.53 -21.66 -32.28
N LEU A 385 -2.92 -20.64 -32.90
CA LEU A 385 -2.38 -19.45 -32.23
C LEU A 385 -3.45 -18.66 -31.46
N SER A 386 -3.14 -18.24 -30.23
CA SER A 386 -3.73 -17.05 -29.60
C SER A 386 -2.74 -16.37 -28.66
N LEU A 387 -2.13 -15.32 -29.21
CA LEU A 387 -1.75 -14.04 -28.59
C LEU A 387 -1.71 -13.96 -27.04
N LEU A 388 -0.51 -13.83 -26.49
CA LEU A 388 -0.23 -13.06 -25.26
C LEU A 388 1.01 -12.21 -25.43
#